data_AF-A0A485BYN6-F1
#
_entry.id   AF-A0A485BYN6-F1
#
_cell.length_a   1.000
_cell.length_b   1.000
_cell.length_c   1.000
_cell.angle_alpha   90.00
_cell.angle_beta   90.00
_cell.angle_gamma   90.00
#
_symmetry.space_group_name_H-M   'P 1'
#
loop_
_entity.id
_entity.type
_entity.pdbx_description
1 polymer ?
#
loop_
_entity_poly.entity_id
_entity_poly.type
_entity_poly.pdbx_seq_one_letter_code
_entity_poly.pdbx_strand_id
1 'polypeptide(L)' 'MSNILIINGAKKFAHSNGQLNDTLTEVADGYLRDAGHDVKIVRAESDYDVQQEVQNFLWADVWLSGKCRAGGWARRGP' A
#
# COMPACT_ATOMS: atom_id res chain seq x y z
N MET A 1 3.64 -17.66 -1.00
CA MET A 1 3.03 -16.51 -0.29
C MET A 1 4.06 -15.40 -0.23
N SER A 2 3.62 -14.15 -0.29
CA SER A 2 4.49 -12.98 -0.25
C SER A 2 3.91 -11.95 0.71
N ASN A 3 4.78 -11.19 1.35
CA ASN A 3 4.43 -10.04 2.18
C ASN A 3 4.22 -8.82 1.28
N ILE A 4 3.03 -8.22 1.33
CA ILE A 4 2.66 -7.08 0.50
C ILE A 4 2.35 -5.87 1.39
N LEU A 5 3.04 -4.77 1.12
CA LEU A 5 2.77 -3.48 1.76
C LEU A 5 1.96 -2.58 0.81
N ILE A 6 0.76 -2.18 1.21
CA ILE A 6 -0.05 -1.21 0.48
C ILE A 6 0.11 0.16 1.14
N ILE A 7 0.61 1.13 0.37
CA ILE A 7 0.75 2.52 0.78
C ILE A 7 -0.44 3.30 0.20
N ASN A 8 -1.48 3.49 1.02
CA ASN A 8 -2.66 4.24 0.65
C ASN A 8 -2.35 5.74 0.63
N GLY A 9 -2.28 6.30 -0.59
CA GLY A 9 -2.08 7.72 -0.85
C GLY A 9 -3.36 8.56 -0.85
N ALA A 10 -4.46 8.06 -0.28
CA ALA A 10 -5.66 8.86 -0.06
C ALA A 10 -5.31 10.12 0.71
N LYS A 11 -5.63 11.26 0.09
CA LYS A 11 -5.42 12.58 0.67
C LYS A 11 -6.67 13.40 0.45
N LYS A 12 -7.16 14.04 1.51
CA LYS A 12 -8.24 15.03 1.38
C LYS A 12 -7.63 16.32 0.83
N PHE A 13 -7.98 16.65 -0.41
CA PHE A 13 -7.47 17.86 -1.06
C PHE A 13 -8.53 18.45 -2.00
N ALA A 14 -8.90 19.71 -1.76
CA ALA A 14 -9.99 20.39 -2.46
C ALA A 14 -11.28 19.55 -2.49
N HIS A 15 -11.79 19.18 -3.67
CA HIS A 15 -12.99 18.36 -3.84
C HIS A 15 -12.72 16.85 -3.78
N SER A 16 -11.46 16.42 -3.65
CA SER A 16 -11.11 15.01 -3.49
C SER A 16 -11.18 14.62 -2.02
N ASN A 17 -12.11 13.72 -1.69
CA ASN A 17 -12.23 13.14 -0.36
C ASN A 17 -11.30 11.94 -0.12
N GLY A 18 -10.49 11.54 -1.11
CA GLY A 18 -9.65 10.35 -1.03
C GLY A 18 -10.40 9.01 -1.14
N GLN A 19 -11.73 9.03 -1.22
CA GLN A 19 -12.59 7.82 -1.22
C GLN A 19 -12.20 6.78 -2.27
N LEU A 20 -11.83 7.18 -3.48
CA LEU A 20 -11.43 6.22 -4.51
C LEU A 20 -10.17 5.44 -4.09
N ASN A 21 -9.18 6.11 -3.51
CA ASN A 21 -7.96 5.44 -3.05
C ASN A 21 -8.25 4.51 -1.87
N ASP A 22 -9.20 4.89 -1.00
CA ASP A 22 -9.64 4.06 0.11
C ASP A 22 -10.33 2.79 -0.38
N THR A 23 -11.30 2.93 -1.28
CA THR A 23 -12.01 1.79 -1.88
C THR A 23 -11.07 0.86 -2.65
N LEU A 24 -10.14 1.40 -3.44
CA LEU A 24 -9.16 0.57 -4.16
C LEU A 24 -8.19 -0.14 -3.21
N THR A 25 -7.84 0.49 -2.09
CA THR A 25 -7.02 -0.12 -1.04
C THR A 25 -7.74 -1.30 -0.39
N GLU A 26 -9.03 -1.13 -0.07
CA GLU A 26 -9.87 -2.19 0.51
C GLU A 26 -10.05 -3.37 -0.44
N VAL A 27 -10.31 -3.09 -1.73
CA VAL A 27 -10.42 -4.13 -2.76
C VAL A 27 -9.09 -4.89 -2.91
N ALA A 28 -7.95 -4.19 -2.90
CA ALA A 28 -6.64 -4.82 -3.00
C ALA A 28 -6.31 -5.67 -1.77
N ASP A 29 -6.63 -5.21 -0.56
CA ASP A 29 -6.42 -5.97 0.68
C ASP A 29 -7.20 -7.30 0.65
N GLY A 30 -8.50 -7.25 0.34
CA GLY A 30 -9.33 -8.45 0.24
C GLY A 30 -8.81 -9.42 -0.81
N TYR A 31 -8.60 -8.94 -2.04
CA TYR A 31 -8.12 -9.78 -3.14
C TYR A 31 -6.78 -10.46 -2.85
N LEU A 32 -5.81 -9.73 -2.26
CA LEU A 32 -4.48 -10.26 -1.98
C LEU A 32 -4.48 -11.25 -0.81
N ARG A 33 -5.27 -10.99 0.24
CA ARG A 33 -5.44 -11.94 1.34
C ARG A 33 -6.12 -13.22 0.88
N ASP A 34 -7.16 -13.12 0.05
CA ASP A 34 -7.87 -14.27 -0.53
C ASP A 34 -6.94 -15.09 -1.45
N ALA A 35 -5.99 -14.44 -2.12
CA ALA A 35 -4.93 -15.09 -2.89
C ALA A 35 -3.80 -15.71 -2.02
N GLY A 36 -3.88 -15.60 -0.69
CA GLY A 36 -2.91 -16.17 0.26
C GLY A 36 -1.66 -15.31 0.46
N HIS A 37 -1.76 -13.99 0.37
CA HIS A 37 -0.67 -13.08 0.71
C HIS A 37 -0.87 -12.46 2.10
N ASP A 38 0.23 -12.17 2.79
CA ASP A 38 0.19 -11.37 4.00
C ASP A 38 0.21 -9.90 3.61
N VAL A 39 -0.78 -9.12 4.06
CA VAL A 39 -0.95 -7.72 3.65
C VAL A 39 -0.84 -6.79 4.86
N LYS A 40 -0.06 -5.71 4.71
CA LYS A 40 -0.05 -4.55 5.61
C LYS A 40 -0.45 -3.31 4.83
N ILE A 41 -1.19 -2.41 5.47
CA ILE A 41 -1.64 -1.16 4.86
C ILE A 41 -1.14 0.00 5.71
N VAL A 42 -0.54 1.00 5.07
CA VAL A 42 -0.11 2.25 5.70
C VAL A 42 -0.70 3.43 4.93
N ARG A 43 -1.10 4.48 5.65
CA ARG A 43 -1.58 5.72 5.02
C ARG A 43 -0.43 6.70 4.86
N ALA A 44 -0.28 7.26 3.67
CA ALA A 44 0.78 8.23 3.41
C ALA A 44 0.50 9.60 4.06
N GLU A 45 -0.79 9.96 4.22
CA GLU A 45 -1.22 11.14 4.96
C GLU A 45 -1.60 10.76 6.39
N SER A 46 -0.60 10.43 7.21
CA SER A 46 -0.74 10.24 8.65
C SER A 46 0.52 10.68 9.39
N ASP A 47 0.44 10.83 10.71
CA ASP A 47 1.63 10.95 11.56
C ASP A 47 2.26 9.55 11.70
N TYR A 48 3.16 9.21 10.77
CA TYR A 48 3.85 7.92 10.75
C TYR A 48 5.21 7.98 11.44
N ASP A 49 5.60 6.86 12.07
CA ASP A 49 6.94 6.68 12.61
C ASP A 49 7.88 6.18 11.51
N VAL A 50 8.94 6.94 11.22
CA VAL A 50 9.87 6.63 10.13
C VAL A 50 10.57 5.28 10.34
N GLN A 51 10.92 4.92 11.58
CA GLN A 51 11.59 3.66 11.86
C GLN A 51 10.65 2.47 11.65
N GLN A 52 9.39 2.61 12.06
CA GLN A 52 8.34 1.62 11.81
C GLN A 52 8.10 1.44 10.30
N GLU A 53 8.05 2.52 9.53
CA GLU A 53 7.87 2.42 8.08
C GLU A 53 9.06 1.74 7.40
N VAL A 54 10.29 2.02 7.84
CA VAL A 54 11.47 1.28 7.37
C VAL A 54 11.32 -0.22 7.65
N GLN A 55 10.81 -0.63 8.82
CA GLN A 55 10.55 -2.04 9.11
C GLN A 55 9.44 -2.63 8.22
N ASN A 56 8.41 -1.86 7.89
CA ASN A 56 7.38 -2.28 6.94
C ASN A 56 7.97 -2.53 5.55
N PHE A 57 8.84 -1.63 5.09
CA PHE A 57 9.56 -1.81 3.83
C PHE A 57 10.48 -3.02 3.87
N LEU A 58 11.17 -3.29 4.98
CA LEU A 58 12.04 -4.47 5.17
C LEU A 58 11.25 -5.78 5.28
N TRP A 59 10.01 -5.74 5.76
CA TRP A 59 9.12 -6.88 5.82
C TRP A 59 8.51 -7.27 4.45
N ALA A 60 8.25 -6.29 3.58
CA ALA A 60 7.49 -6.49 2.35
C ALA A 60 8.32 -7.00 1.15
N ASP A 61 7.90 -8.09 0.52
CA ASP A 61 8.47 -8.55 -0.76
C ASP A 61 8.07 -7.63 -1.92
N VAL A 62 6.86 -7.08 -1.84
CA VAL A 62 6.26 -6.18 -2.83
C VAL A 62 5.60 -5.02 -2.11
N TRP A 63 5.71 -3.80 -2.66
CA TRP A 63 4.91 -2.68 -2.19
C TRP A 63 4.08 -2.05 -3.31
N LEU A 64 2.86 -1.66 -2.98
CA LEU A 64 1.89 -1.05 -3.87
C LEU A 64 1.66 0.40 -3.44
N SER A 65 1.74 1.34 -4.37
CA SER A 65 1.41 2.75 -4.14
C SER A 65 0.56 3.26 -5.29
N GLY A 66 -0.47 4.05 -4.99
CA GLY A 66 -1.38 4.64 -6.00
C GLY A 66 -0.71 5.58 -7.02
N LYS A 67 0.59 5.90 -6.84
CA LYS A 67 1.40 6.62 -7.84
C LYS A 67 2.26 5.71 -8.74
N CYS A 68 2.21 4.39 -8.57
CA CYS A 68 2.88 3.48 -9.49
C CYS A 68 2.28 3.64 -10.89
N ARG A 69 3.08 4.22 -11.79
CA ARG A 69 2.79 4.33 -13.22
C ARG A 69 2.28 2.97 -13.71
N ALA A 70 1.15 2.97 -14.41
CA ALA A 70 0.54 1.78 -15.00
C ALA A 70 1.62 0.89 -15.63
N GLY A 71 1.95 -0.23 -14.99
CA GLY A 71 2.90 -1.23 -15.50
C GLY A 71 4.04 -1.69 -14.58
N GLY A 72 4.30 -1.05 -13.43
CA GLY A 72 5.44 -1.45 -12.58
C GLY A 72 5.10 -1.58 -11.10
N TRP A 73 4.93 -2.82 -10.63
CA TRP A 73 5.01 -3.12 -9.19
C TRP A 73 6.47 -3.04 -8.80
N ALA A 74 6.77 -2.30 -7.73
CA ALA A 74 8.11 -2.32 -7.21
C ALA A 74 8.26 -3.60 -6.37
N ARG A 75 8.99 -4.56 -6.93
CA ARG A 75 9.37 -5.80 -6.24
C ARG A 75 10.75 -5.62 -5.66
N ARG A 76 10.98 -6.15 -4.46
CA ARG A 76 12.35 -6.37 -4.02
C ARG A 76 12.97 -7.41 -4.96
N GLY A 77 14.09 -7.06 -5.59
CA GLY A 77 14.88 -8.02 -6.35
C GLY A 77 15.43 -9.11 -5.43
N PRO A 78 15.96 -10.21 -5.99
CA PRO A 78 16.73 -11.18 -5.21
C PRO A 78 17.92 -10.52 -4.51
#